data_AF-A0A0M9BJI3-F1
#
_entry.id   AF-A0A0M9BJI3-F1
#
_cell.length_a   1.000
_cell.length_b   1.000
_cell.length_c   1.000
_cell.angle_alpha   90.00
_cell.angle_beta   90.00
_cell.angle_gamma   90.00
#
_symmetry.space_group_name_H-M   'P 1'
#
loop_
_entity.id
_entity.type
_entity.pdbx_description
1 polymer ?
#
loop_
_entity_poly.entity_id
_entity_poly.type
_entity_poly.pdbx_seq_one_letter_code
_entity_poly.pdbx_strand_id
1 'polypeptide(L)'
;MEDYSIARATNRGWININEQKLRNELKRKRVIVETLGGEGEVVAKSELSCADTDVVLAALYAKYGARWIIEESYPGVFSNEELKTAVDLIEMEYSIIPTQDDIVSIKELFDNYGYTRITMALNMSESCQFGGQCFYVTPQSPYFSKRFDFREALAFLADRKRFYYAVNSEGKRSYDFVDEPTKKQVTYQRSKNGNATVFLDLDNGEEYNI
;
A
#
# COMPACT_ATOMS: atom_id res chain seq x y z
N MET A 1 8.52 32.20 20.19
CA MET A 1 8.13 31.43 19.00
C MET A 1 7.21 30.34 19.50
N GLU A 2 5.97 30.32 19.04
CA GLU A 2 5.12 29.14 19.27
C GLU A 2 5.73 27.99 18.47
N ASP A 3 6.03 26.89 19.15
CA ASP A 3 6.41 25.63 18.50
C ASP A 3 5.18 25.13 17.73
N TYR A 4 5.15 25.36 16.42
CA TYR A 4 4.18 24.71 15.56
C TYR A 4 4.71 23.31 15.20
N SER A 5 3.82 22.32 15.19
CA SER A 5 4.15 20.96 14.75
C SER A 5 3.45 20.68 13.42
N ILE A 6 4.21 20.23 12.43
CA ILE A 6 3.66 19.68 11.19
C ILE A 6 3.44 18.19 11.45
N ALA A 7 2.20 17.72 11.34
CA ALA A 7 1.84 16.34 11.63
C ALA A 7 1.02 15.69 10.50
N ARG A 8 1.16 14.37 10.36
CA ARG A 8 0.41 13.52 9.42
C ARG A 8 -0.34 12.44 10.18
N ALA A 9 -1.60 12.22 9.81
CA ALA A 9 -2.34 11.05 10.24
C ALA A 9 -1.90 9.82 9.42
N THR A 10 -1.62 8.72 10.11
CA THR A 10 -1.27 7.43 9.51
C THR A 10 -2.08 6.31 10.15
N ASN A 11 -1.93 5.09 9.61
CA ASN A 11 -2.53 3.88 10.17
C ASN A 11 -2.00 3.54 11.56
N ARG A 12 -0.88 4.16 11.97
CA ARG A 12 -0.26 4.01 13.29
C ARG A 12 -0.49 5.24 14.19
N GLY A 13 -1.40 6.13 13.80
CA GLY A 13 -1.71 7.37 14.53
C GLY A 13 -1.04 8.61 13.95
N TRP A 14 -0.97 9.67 14.74
CA TRP A 14 -0.35 10.93 14.34
C TRP A 14 1.17 10.86 14.46
N ILE A 15 1.86 11.24 13.39
CA ILE A 15 3.31 11.35 13.35
C ILE A 15 3.72 12.80 13.12
N ASN A 16 4.73 13.28 13.86
CA ASN A 16 5.34 14.57 13.60
C ASN A 16 6.32 14.45 12.43
N ILE A 17 6.18 15.34 11.45
CA ILE A 17 7.09 15.45 10.32
C ILE A 17 8.18 16.44 10.68
N ASN A 18 9.41 15.93 10.80
CA ASN A 18 10.58 16.77 11.04
C ASN A 18 11.15 17.25 9.70
N GLU A 19 11.03 18.54 9.44
CA GLU A 19 11.55 19.24 8.27
C GLU A 19 13.06 19.03 8.04
N GLN A 20 13.85 18.86 9.11
CA GLN A 20 15.28 18.57 9.01
C GLN A 20 15.56 17.16 8.52
N LYS A 21 14.63 16.22 8.67
CA LYS A 21 14.74 14.83 8.21
C LYS A 21 14.32 14.62 6.76
N LEU A 22 13.83 15.66 6.09
CA LEU A 22 13.54 15.58 4.66
C LEU A 22 14.81 15.36 3.86
N ARG A 23 14.66 14.67 2.74
CA ARG A 23 15.76 14.29 1.85
C ARG A 23 16.42 15.49 1.21
N ASN A 24 17.75 15.49 1.17
CA ASN A 24 18.55 16.58 0.59
C ASN A 24 18.22 16.82 -0.89
N GLU A 25 17.83 15.79 -1.63
CA GLU A 25 17.41 15.90 -3.01
C GLU A 25 16.15 16.77 -3.15
N LEU A 26 15.21 16.67 -2.21
CA LEU A 26 14.04 17.56 -2.14
C LEU A 26 14.45 18.97 -1.71
N LYS A 27 15.33 19.09 -0.71
CA LYS A 27 15.81 20.39 -0.19
C LYS A 27 16.61 21.21 -1.20
N ARG A 28 17.17 20.55 -2.23
CA ARG A 28 17.87 21.21 -3.34
C ARG A 28 16.92 21.79 -4.39
N LYS A 29 15.63 21.46 -4.36
CA LYS A 29 14.64 22.06 -5.26
C LYS A 29 14.37 23.51 -4.86
N ARG A 30 14.24 24.39 -5.85
CA ARG A 30 13.79 25.77 -5.63
C ARG A 30 12.28 25.78 -5.49
N VAL A 31 11.77 26.43 -4.45
CA VAL A 31 10.33 26.61 -4.24
C VAL A 31 9.97 28.05 -4.54
N ILE A 32 9.05 28.22 -5.49
CA ILE A 32 8.51 29.51 -5.90
C ILE A 32 7.04 29.54 -5.48
N VAL A 33 6.66 30.54 -4.69
CA VAL A 33 5.26 30.81 -4.35
C VAL A 33 4.72 31.82 -5.35
N GLU A 34 3.67 31.42 -6.06
CA GLU A 34 2.97 32.27 -7.01
C GLU A 34 1.68 32.79 -6.37
N THR A 35 1.50 34.11 -6.37
CA THR A 35 0.21 34.73 -6.02
C THR A 35 -0.61 34.86 -7.29
N LEU A 36 -1.82 34.34 -7.26
CA LEU A 36 -2.74 34.39 -8.39
C LEU A 36 -3.74 35.55 -8.23
N GLY A 37 -4.05 36.22 -9.33
CA GLY A 37 -5.09 37.23 -9.42
C GLY A 37 -6.49 36.62 -9.54
N GLY A 38 -7.49 37.48 -9.77
CA GLY A 38 -8.89 37.08 -9.80
C GLY A 38 -9.26 36.14 -10.96
N GLU A 39 -8.47 36.12 -12.03
CA GLU A 39 -8.68 35.27 -13.21
C GLU A 39 -7.71 34.07 -13.24
N GLY A 40 -6.95 33.85 -12.17
CA GLY A 40 -5.97 32.76 -12.06
C GLY A 40 -4.62 33.06 -12.69
N GLU A 41 -4.41 34.28 -13.18
CA GLU A 41 -3.14 34.77 -13.70
C GLU A 41 -2.13 34.99 -12.59
N VAL A 42 -0.85 34.73 -12.84
CA VAL A 42 0.19 34.96 -11.83
C VAL A 42 0.49 36.46 -11.72
N VAL A 43 0.19 37.06 -10.58
CA VAL A 43 0.40 38.49 -10.31
C VAL A 43 1.65 38.79 -9.47
N ALA A 44 2.18 37.80 -8.76
CA ALA A 44 3.46 37.91 -8.05
C ALA A 44 4.15 36.55 -7.92
N LYS A 45 5.49 36.57 -7.82
CA LYS A 45 6.32 35.39 -7.55
C LYS A 45 7.34 35.72 -6.47
N SER A 46 7.49 34.82 -5.50
CA SER A 46 8.51 34.92 -4.45
C SER A 46 9.26 33.60 -4.35
N GLU A 47 10.59 33.64 -4.44
CA GLU A 47 11.44 32.50 -4.15
C GLU A 47 11.65 32.39 -2.64
N LEU A 48 11.48 31.18 -2.10
CA LEU A 48 11.58 30.94 -0.67
C LEU A 48 13.03 30.79 -0.21
N SER A 49 13.30 31.17 1.04
CA SER A 49 14.57 30.86 1.69
C SER A 49 14.72 29.35 1.94
N CYS A 50 15.92 28.87 2.25
CA CYS A 50 16.12 27.45 2.57
C CYS A 50 15.29 26.99 3.78
N ALA A 51 15.16 27.83 4.81
CA ALA A 51 14.36 27.50 5.99
C ALA A 51 12.86 27.40 5.64
N ASP A 52 12.34 28.36 4.87
CA ASP A 52 10.94 28.33 4.42
C ASP A 52 10.68 27.17 3.45
N THR A 53 11.67 26.78 2.65
CA THR A 53 11.61 25.62 1.76
C THR A 53 11.44 24.33 2.55
N ASP A 54 12.23 24.12 3.61
CA ASP A 54 12.13 22.92 4.44
C ASP A 54 10.74 22.77 5.09
N VAL A 55 10.17 23.88 5.59
CA VAL A 55 8.83 23.93 6.17
C VAL A 55 7.76 23.60 5.13
N VAL A 56 7.83 24.18 3.93
CA VAL A 56 6.86 23.92 2.86
C VAL A 56 6.94 22.48 2.37
N LEU A 57 8.14 21.93 2.18
CA LEU A 57 8.32 20.52 1.80
C LEU A 57 7.76 19.58 2.89
N ALA A 58 7.90 19.92 4.17
CA ALA A 58 7.33 19.16 5.27
C ALA A 58 5.79 19.22 5.27
N ALA A 59 5.22 20.38 4.99
CA ALA A 59 3.77 20.55 4.87
C ALA A 59 3.20 19.78 3.66
N LEU A 60 3.89 19.80 2.52
CA LEU A 60 3.55 19.00 1.34
C LEU A 60 3.60 17.51 1.66
N TYR A 61 4.66 17.07 2.35
CA TYR A 61 4.75 15.68 2.80
C TYR A 61 3.62 15.30 3.77
N ALA A 62 3.30 16.15 4.73
CA ALA A 62 2.21 15.87 5.67
C ALA A 62 0.87 15.68 4.95
N LYS A 63 0.60 16.55 3.96
CA LYS A 63 -0.62 16.51 3.16
C LYS A 63 -0.69 15.31 2.21
N TYR A 64 0.38 15.06 1.46
CA TYR A 64 0.35 14.11 0.33
C TYR A 64 1.09 12.79 0.58
N GLY A 65 1.95 12.72 1.59
CA GLY A 65 2.66 11.52 2.02
C GLY A 65 3.73 11.05 1.05
N ALA A 66 4.07 9.75 1.16
CA ALA A 66 5.06 9.09 0.32
C ALA A 66 4.74 9.21 -1.17
N ARG A 67 3.45 9.27 -1.54
CA ARG A 67 3.01 9.43 -2.92
C ARG A 67 3.66 10.62 -3.61
N TRP A 68 3.61 11.80 -2.98
CA TRP A 68 4.19 13.02 -3.54
C TRP A 68 5.70 12.91 -3.71
N ILE A 69 6.42 12.32 -2.75
CA ILE A 69 7.87 12.11 -2.88
C ILE A 69 8.18 11.22 -4.07
N ILE A 70 7.43 10.13 -4.24
CA ILE A 70 7.62 9.20 -5.35
C ILE A 70 7.37 9.91 -6.69
N GLU A 71 6.22 10.58 -6.84
CA GLU A 71 5.86 11.29 -8.07
C GLU A 71 6.90 12.39 -8.42
N GLU A 72 7.43 13.09 -7.42
CA GLU A 72 8.38 14.20 -7.61
C GLU A 72 9.84 13.79 -7.79
N SER A 73 10.25 12.68 -7.18
CA SER A 73 11.67 12.26 -7.13
C SER A 73 11.95 11.05 -8.01
N TYR A 74 10.91 10.28 -8.33
CA TYR A 74 10.97 9.01 -9.06
C TYR A 74 9.85 8.91 -10.12
N PRO A 75 9.69 9.93 -10.99
CA PRO A 75 8.60 9.94 -11.96
C PRO A 75 8.69 8.73 -12.88
N GLY A 76 7.58 8.00 -12.99
CA GLY A 76 7.46 6.85 -13.89
C GLY A 76 8.11 5.55 -13.41
N VAL A 77 8.64 5.49 -12.18
CA VAL A 77 9.18 4.23 -11.61
C VAL A 77 8.10 3.19 -11.38
N PHE A 78 6.90 3.63 -10.96
CA PHE A 78 5.72 2.78 -10.77
C PHE A 78 4.63 3.17 -11.76
N SER A 79 3.88 2.17 -12.23
CA SER A 79 2.60 2.41 -12.89
C SER A 79 1.60 3.05 -11.91
N ASN A 80 0.49 3.60 -12.42
CA ASN A 80 -0.56 4.15 -11.55
C ASN A 80 -1.15 3.10 -10.59
N GLU A 81 -1.20 1.83 -11.01
CA GLU A 81 -1.69 0.72 -10.19
C GLU A 81 -0.67 0.34 -9.11
N GLU A 82 0.60 0.20 -9.50
CA GLU A 82 1.70 -0.12 -8.58
C GLU A 82 1.91 0.98 -7.54
N LEU A 83 1.76 2.26 -7.92
CA LEU A 83 2.03 3.40 -7.04
C LEU A 83 1.23 3.35 -5.73
N LYS A 84 -0.03 2.95 -5.79
CA LYS A 84 -0.86 2.83 -4.59
C LYS A 84 -0.28 1.77 -3.65
N THR A 85 -0.01 0.58 -4.18
CA THR A 85 0.55 -0.53 -3.41
C THR A 85 1.96 -0.22 -2.90
N ALA A 86 2.79 0.49 -3.67
CA ALA A 86 4.11 0.96 -3.23
C ALA A 86 4.00 1.90 -2.02
N VAL A 87 3.05 2.85 -2.05
CA VAL A 87 2.79 3.74 -0.92
C VAL A 87 2.36 2.96 0.31
N ASP A 88 1.45 1.99 0.16
CA ASP A 88 0.99 1.16 1.28
C ASP A 88 2.15 0.33 1.88
N LEU A 89 3.06 -0.20 1.05
CA LEU A 89 4.26 -0.90 1.50
C LEU A 89 5.23 0.00 2.25
N ILE A 90 5.43 1.24 1.77
CA ILE A 90 6.26 2.24 2.46
C ILE A 90 5.68 2.57 3.83
N GLU A 91 4.38 2.84 3.90
CA GLU A 91 3.72 3.19 5.16
C GLU A 91 3.66 1.99 6.15
N MET A 92 3.77 0.75 5.64
CA MET A 92 3.79 -0.47 6.45
C MET A 92 5.19 -0.81 7.00
N GLU A 93 6.19 -0.88 6.14
CA GLU A 93 7.52 -1.43 6.46
C GLU A 93 8.58 -0.36 6.73
N TYR A 94 8.44 0.80 6.09
CA TYR A 94 9.54 1.73 5.93
C TYR A 94 9.33 3.02 6.73
N SER A 95 10.44 3.74 6.89
CA SER A 95 10.49 5.03 7.56
C SER A 95 9.42 5.98 7.00
N ILE A 96 8.96 6.90 7.84
CA ILE A 96 8.00 7.96 7.46
C ILE A 96 8.35 8.58 6.11
N ILE A 97 9.62 8.76 5.78
CA ILE A 97 10.07 9.31 4.49
C ILE A 97 10.82 8.21 3.72
N PRO A 98 10.36 7.80 2.52
CA PRO A 98 11.04 6.76 1.75
C PRO A 98 12.40 7.22 1.23
N THR A 99 13.40 6.34 1.38
CA THR A 99 14.75 6.48 0.82
C THR A 99 14.82 5.96 -0.61
N GLN A 100 15.95 6.15 -1.29
CA GLN A 100 16.17 5.54 -2.61
C GLN A 100 16.20 4.02 -2.55
N ASP A 101 16.83 3.46 -1.51
CA ASP A 101 16.92 2.02 -1.33
C ASP A 101 15.52 1.40 -1.10
N ASP A 102 14.62 2.11 -0.42
CA ASP A 102 13.23 1.67 -0.25
C ASP A 102 12.50 1.60 -1.59
N ILE A 103 12.66 2.62 -2.44
CA ILE A 103 12.03 2.66 -3.78
C ILE A 103 12.58 1.54 -4.68
N VAL A 104 13.89 1.34 -4.68
CA VAL A 104 14.53 0.26 -5.44
C VAL A 104 14.05 -1.10 -4.96
N SER A 105 14.05 -1.33 -3.65
CA SER A 105 13.61 -2.59 -3.05
C SER A 105 12.15 -2.91 -3.40
N ILE A 106 11.26 -1.91 -3.36
CA ILE A 106 9.84 -2.11 -3.73
C ILE A 106 9.70 -2.37 -5.22
N LYS A 107 10.48 -1.70 -6.07
CA LYS A 107 10.44 -1.96 -7.51
C LYS A 107 10.92 -3.38 -7.83
N GLU A 108 11.98 -3.85 -7.18
CA GLU A 108 12.44 -5.23 -7.29
C GLU A 108 11.39 -6.25 -6.83
N LEU A 109 10.55 -5.93 -5.82
CA LEU A 109 9.43 -6.79 -5.45
C LEU A 109 8.41 -6.95 -6.59
N PHE A 110 8.02 -5.84 -7.24
CA PHE A 110 7.11 -5.89 -8.38
C PHE A 110 7.73 -6.65 -9.57
N ASP A 111 9.01 -6.42 -9.86
CA ASP A 111 9.68 -7.06 -10.98
C ASP A 111 9.85 -8.57 -10.76
N ASN A 112 10.06 -9.02 -9.52
CA ASN A 112 10.25 -10.43 -9.19
C ASN A 112 8.95 -11.22 -9.03
N TYR A 113 7.90 -10.62 -8.46
CA TYR A 113 6.67 -11.33 -8.10
C TYR A 113 5.43 -10.91 -8.92
N GLY A 114 5.50 -9.76 -9.58
CA GLY A 114 4.38 -9.15 -10.28
C GLY A 114 3.38 -8.46 -9.34
N TYR A 115 2.65 -7.49 -9.89
CA TYR A 115 1.66 -6.68 -9.16
C TYR A 115 0.64 -7.53 -8.39
N THR A 116 0.02 -8.52 -9.04
CA THR A 116 -1.03 -9.37 -8.45
C THR A 116 -0.59 -10.05 -7.15
N ARG A 117 0.60 -10.67 -7.13
CA ARG A 117 1.11 -11.36 -5.94
C ARG A 117 1.42 -10.40 -4.81
N ILE A 118 2.03 -9.25 -5.12
CA ILE A 118 2.36 -8.23 -4.13
C ILE A 118 1.07 -7.65 -3.50
N THR A 119 0.08 -7.29 -4.32
CA THR A 119 -1.20 -6.78 -3.83
C THR A 119 -1.96 -7.82 -3.02
N MET A 120 -1.92 -9.09 -3.43
CA MET A 120 -2.55 -10.17 -2.67
C MET A 120 -1.85 -10.41 -1.33
N ALA A 121 -0.52 -10.44 -1.31
CA ALA A 121 0.27 -10.57 -0.08
C ALA A 121 -0.02 -9.44 0.91
N LEU A 122 -0.10 -8.20 0.41
CA LEU A 122 -0.47 -7.04 1.22
C LEU A 122 -1.88 -7.16 1.81
N ASN A 123 -2.86 -7.62 1.03
CA ASN A 123 -4.23 -7.86 1.50
C ASN A 123 -4.33 -9.00 2.52
N MET A 124 -3.43 -9.98 2.45
CA MET A 124 -3.34 -11.07 3.43
C MET A 124 -2.64 -10.64 4.71
N SER A 125 -1.75 -9.66 4.64
CA SER A 125 -0.94 -9.21 5.76
C SER A 125 -1.80 -8.64 6.90
N GLU A 126 -1.50 -9.04 8.13
CA GLU A 126 -2.11 -8.48 9.34
C GLU A 126 -1.79 -7.00 9.54
N SER A 127 -0.72 -6.52 8.90
CA SER A 127 -0.31 -5.12 8.95
C SER A 127 -1.12 -4.21 8.01
N CYS A 128 -2.08 -4.76 7.25
CA CYS A 128 -3.04 -4.00 6.47
C CYS A 128 -3.99 -3.19 7.40
N GLN A 129 -4.48 -2.04 6.94
CA GLN A 129 -5.36 -1.11 7.70
C GLN A 129 -6.54 -1.78 8.42
N PHE A 130 -7.00 -2.94 7.95
CA PHE A 130 -8.14 -3.68 8.50
C PHE A 130 -7.74 -4.90 9.35
N GLY A 131 -6.47 -5.02 9.76
CA GLY A 131 -5.98 -6.06 10.68
C GLY A 131 -5.75 -7.44 10.04
N GLY A 132 -5.68 -7.50 8.71
CA GLY A 132 -5.58 -8.70 7.88
C GLY A 132 -6.71 -9.71 8.09
N GLN A 133 -6.85 -10.65 7.16
CA GLN A 133 -7.72 -11.81 7.37
C GLN A 133 -6.91 -13.04 7.74
N CYS A 134 -7.37 -13.77 8.75
CA CYS A 134 -6.83 -15.08 9.08
C CYS A 134 -7.55 -16.17 8.30
N PHE A 135 -6.91 -17.33 8.14
CA PHE A 135 -7.54 -18.48 7.51
C PHE A 135 -8.61 -19.09 8.41
N TYR A 136 -9.81 -19.27 7.86
CA TYR A 136 -10.95 -19.86 8.56
C TYR A 136 -11.17 -21.31 8.12
N VAL A 137 -10.13 -22.11 8.31
CA VAL A 137 -10.06 -23.52 7.91
C VAL A 137 -10.42 -24.44 9.09
N THR A 138 -10.30 -25.75 8.93
CA THR A 138 -10.57 -26.68 10.05
C THR A 138 -9.56 -26.49 11.19
N PRO A 139 -9.94 -26.64 12.47
CA PRO A 139 -9.01 -26.50 13.60
C PRO A 139 -7.80 -27.43 13.59
N GLN A 140 -7.84 -28.51 12.79
CA GLN A 140 -6.73 -29.45 12.62
C GLN A 140 -5.69 -28.95 11.60
N SER A 141 -6.01 -27.95 10.79
CA SER A 141 -5.08 -27.37 9.82
C SER A 141 -4.02 -26.51 10.52
N PRO A 142 -2.74 -26.58 10.11
CA PRO A 142 -1.71 -25.68 10.62
C PRO A 142 -1.94 -24.21 10.22
N TYR A 143 -2.86 -23.96 9.30
CA TYR A 143 -3.27 -22.62 8.90
C TYR A 143 -4.46 -22.09 9.69
N PHE A 144 -5.07 -22.87 10.60
CA PHE A 144 -6.23 -22.40 11.35
C PHE A 144 -5.93 -21.13 12.13
N SER A 145 -6.71 -20.07 11.89
CA SER A 145 -6.51 -18.74 12.49
C SER A 145 -5.14 -18.12 12.23
N LYS A 146 -4.37 -18.65 11.26
CA LYS A 146 -3.05 -18.11 10.92
C LYS A 146 -3.21 -16.72 10.31
N ARG A 147 -2.47 -15.77 10.87
CA ARG A 147 -2.23 -14.44 10.32
C ARG A 147 -0.83 -14.45 9.74
N PHE A 148 -0.66 -13.77 8.61
CA PHE A 148 0.64 -13.61 7.99
C PHE A 148 1.12 -12.19 8.15
N ASP A 149 2.41 -11.99 8.40
CA ASP A 149 3.04 -10.74 7.99
C ASP A 149 3.15 -10.66 6.46
N PHE A 150 3.56 -9.52 5.92
CA PHE A 150 3.65 -9.35 4.47
C PHE A 150 4.65 -10.32 3.81
N ARG A 151 5.81 -10.56 4.44
CA ARG A 151 6.85 -11.42 3.89
C ARG A 151 6.42 -12.89 3.92
N GLU A 152 5.75 -13.31 4.99
CA GLU A 152 5.16 -14.65 5.09
C GLU A 152 4.06 -14.85 4.05
N ALA A 153 3.19 -13.86 3.84
CA ALA A 153 2.14 -13.92 2.82
C ALA A 153 2.75 -14.00 1.42
N LEU A 154 3.77 -13.21 1.13
CA LEU A 154 4.46 -13.23 -0.16
C LEU A 154 5.15 -14.58 -0.40
N ALA A 155 5.86 -15.12 0.60
CA ALA A 155 6.48 -16.43 0.51
C ALA A 155 5.44 -17.55 0.33
N PHE A 156 4.27 -17.44 0.98
CA PHE A 156 3.17 -18.38 0.81
C PHE A 156 2.60 -18.38 -0.62
N LEU A 157 2.63 -17.23 -1.31
CA LEU A 157 2.11 -17.05 -2.66
C LEU A 157 3.16 -17.26 -3.77
N ALA A 158 4.46 -17.23 -3.45
CA ALA A 158 5.55 -17.20 -4.42
C ALA A 158 5.46 -18.33 -5.47
N ASP A 159 5.28 -19.57 -5.02
CA ASP A 159 5.23 -20.74 -5.89
C ASP A 159 3.81 -21.13 -6.34
N ARG A 160 2.80 -20.32 -5.99
CA ARG A 160 1.41 -20.59 -6.31
C ARG A 160 1.04 -19.91 -7.64
N LYS A 161 0.31 -20.65 -8.48
CA LYS A 161 -0.36 -20.11 -9.66
C LYS A 161 -1.76 -19.58 -9.37
N ARG A 162 -2.40 -20.15 -8.35
CA ARG A 162 -3.80 -19.86 -8.01
C ARG A 162 -3.95 -19.68 -6.51
N PHE A 163 -4.82 -18.76 -6.13
CA PHE A 163 -5.24 -18.57 -4.75
C PHE A 163 -6.76 -18.66 -4.64
N TYR A 164 -7.25 -19.46 -3.70
CA TYR A 164 -8.68 -19.77 -3.57
C TYR A 164 -9.27 -19.10 -2.34
N TYR A 165 -10.45 -18.51 -2.47
CA TYR A 165 -11.19 -17.90 -1.36
C TYR A 165 -12.69 -17.95 -1.61
N ALA A 166 -13.48 -17.72 -0.57
CA ALA A 166 -14.92 -17.55 -0.71
C ALA A 166 -15.28 -16.05 -0.73
N VAL A 167 -16.37 -15.71 -1.41
CA VAL A 167 -16.87 -14.33 -1.57
C VAL A 167 -18.35 -14.30 -1.25
N ASN A 168 -18.76 -13.41 -0.35
CA ASN A 168 -20.17 -13.21 -0.03
C ASN A 168 -20.88 -12.31 -1.07
N SER A 169 -22.18 -12.10 -0.93
CA SER A 169 -22.96 -11.23 -1.83
C SER A 169 -22.55 -9.76 -1.85
N GLU A 170 -21.76 -9.31 -0.88
CA GLU A 170 -21.24 -7.94 -0.77
C GLU A 170 -19.82 -7.80 -1.34
N GLY A 171 -19.25 -8.88 -1.88
CA GLY A 171 -17.87 -8.89 -2.39
C GLY A 171 -16.80 -9.07 -1.30
N LYS A 172 -17.18 -9.33 -0.06
CA LYS A 172 -16.24 -9.59 1.04
C LYS A 172 -15.63 -10.97 0.89
N ARG A 173 -14.30 -11.03 0.82
CA ARG A 173 -13.51 -12.26 0.75
C ARG A 173 -13.38 -12.91 2.14
N SER A 174 -13.29 -14.24 2.16
CA SER A 174 -12.88 -15.05 3.31
C SER A 174 -11.87 -16.13 2.91
N TYR A 175 -10.80 -16.27 3.68
CA TYR A 175 -9.73 -17.23 3.42
C TYR A 175 -10.07 -18.61 4.00
N ASP A 176 -11.06 -19.26 3.40
CA ASP A 176 -11.57 -20.57 3.83
C ASP A 176 -10.77 -21.75 3.25
N PHE A 177 -9.83 -21.49 2.34
CA PHE A 177 -9.14 -22.50 1.55
C PHE A 177 -7.63 -22.24 1.55
N VAL A 178 -6.86 -23.21 2.05
CA VAL A 178 -5.39 -23.20 1.92
C VAL A 178 -4.98 -23.56 0.49
N ASP A 179 -5.65 -24.58 -0.06
CA ASP A 179 -5.38 -25.15 -1.38
C ASP A 179 -6.69 -25.28 -2.17
N GLU A 180 -6.63 -25.88 -3.35
CA GLU A 180 -7.82 -26.07 -4.20
C GLU A 180 -8.97 -26.75 -3.43
N PRO A 181 -10.17 -26.13 -3.39
CA PRO A 181 -11.27 -26.64 -2.61
C PRO A 181 -11.89 -27.89 -3.26
N THR A 182 -12.26 -28.85 -2.42
CA THR A 182 -13.02 -30.02 -2.88
C THR A 182 -14.44 -29.64 -3.27
N LYS A 183 -15.09 -30.44 -4.13
CA LYS A 183 -16.52 -30.28 -4.49
C LYS A 183 -17.44 -30.16 -3.27
N LYS A 184 -17.11 -30.86 -2.18
CA LYS A 184 -17.86 -30.80 -0.92
C LYS A 184 -17.73 -29.43 -0.26
N GLN A 185 -16.53 -28.87 -0.21
CA GLN A 185 -16.28 -27.53 0.35
C GLN A 185 -16.96 -26.44 -0.48
N VAL A 186 -16.88 -26.50 -1.81
CA VAL A 186 -17.58 -25.57 -2.72
C VAL A 186 -19.10 -25.63 -2.50
N THR A 187 -19.66 -26.85 -2.46
CA THR A 187 -21.10 -27.05 -2.20
C THR A 187 -21.49 -26.50 -0.84
N TYR A 188 -20.65 -26.69 0.19
CA TYR A 188 -20.91 -26.19 1.53
C TYR A 188 -20.93 -24.66 1.56
N GLN A 189 -19.92 -23.98 0.99
CA GLN A 189 -19.90 -22.51 0.93
C GLN A 189 -21.16 -21.96 0.25
N ARG A 190 -21.55 -22.52 -0.90
CA ARG A 190 -22.73 -22.07 -1.64
C ARG A 190 -24.03 -22.33 -0.90
N SER A 191 -24.22 -23.54 -0.37
CA SER A 191 -25.52 -23.96 0.19
C SER A 191 -25.73 -23.58 1.65
N LYS A 192 -24.65 -23.50 2.44
CA LYS A 192 -24.73 -23.21 3.88
C LYS A 192 -24.35 -21.78 4.21
N ASN A 193 -23.30 -21.27 3.58
CA ASN A 193 -22.79 -19.92 3.87
C ASN A 193 -23.31 -18.87 2.88
N GLY A 194 -23.87 -19.28 1.74
CA GLY A 194 -24.31 -18.37 0.68
C GLY A 194 -23.15 -17.71 -0.09
N ASN A 195 -21.94 -18.25 0.03
CA ASN A 195 -20.75 -17.69 -0.59
C ASN A 195 -20.42 -18.37 -1.93
N ALA A 196 -19.94 -17.58 -2.89
CA ALA A 196 -19.30 -18.10 -4.10
C ALA A 196 -17.86 -18.54 -3.77
N THR A 197 -17.37 -19.57 -4.45
CA THR A 197 -15.95 -19.98 -4.37
C THR A 197 -15.24 -19.46 -5.60
N VAL A 198 -14.12 -18.77 -5.40
CA VAL A 198 -13.36 -18.10 -6.46
C VAL A 198 -11.91 -18.57 -6.42
N PHE A 199 -11.26 -18.67 -7.58
CA PHE A 199 -9.81 -18.64 -7.63
C PHE A 199 -9.32 -17.37 -8.35
N LEU A 200 -8.28 -16.75 -7.79
CA LEU A 200 -7.47 -15.72 -8.42
C LEU A 200 -6.30 -16.40 -9.12
N ASP A 201 -6.15 -16.17 -10.41
CA ASP A 201 -4.93 -16.53 -11.14
C ASP A 201 -3.87 -15.46 -10.86
N LEU A 202 -2.77 -15.89 -10.23
CA LEU A 202 -1.72 -14.99 -9.74
C LEU A 202 -0.81 -14.47 -10.86
N ASP A 203 -0.88 -15.06 -12.06
CA ASP A 203 -0.06 -14.65 -13.21
C ASP A 203 -0.72 -13.51 -14.00
N ASN A 204 -2.05 -13.55 -14.17
CA ASN A 204 -2.79 -12.53 -14.93
C ASN A 204 -3.72 -11.64 -14.08
N GLY A 205 -3.94 -11.97 -12.80
CA GLY A 205 -4.81 -11.21 -11.90
C GLY A 205 -6.31 -11.42 -12.11
N GLU A 206 -6.72 -12.38 -12.95
CA GLU A 206 -8.13 -12.65 -13.22
C GLU A 206 -8.76 -13.56 -12.16
N GLU A 207 -10.02 -13.31 -11.86
CA GLU A 207 -10.81 -14.09 -10.92
C GLU A 207 -11.83 -14.98 -11.66
N TYR A 208 -11.95 -16.23 -11.21
CA TYR A 208 -12.85 -17.21 -11.82
C TYR A 208 -13.72 -17.90 -10.76
N ASN A 209 -15.02 -17.97 -11.02
CA ASN A 209 -15.96 -18.71 -10.18
C ASN A 209 -15.84 -20.22 -10.39
N ILE A 210 -15.97 -20.96 -9.29
CA ILE A 210 -15.95 -22.44 -9.24
C ILE A 210 -17.34 -22.98 -8.91
#